data_AF-A0A434AEN1-F1
#
_entry.id   AF-A0A434AEN1-F1
#
_cell.length_a   1.000
_cell.length_b   1.000
_cell.length_c   1.000
_cell.angle_alpha   90.00
_cell.angle_beta   90.00
_cell.angle_gamma   90.00
#
_symmetry.space_group_name_H-M   'P 1'
#
loop_
_entity.id
_entity.type
_entity.pdbx_description
1 polymer ?
#
loop_
_entity_poly.entity_id
_entity_poly.type
_entity_poly.pdbx_seq_one_letter_code
_entity_poly.pdbx_strand_id
1 'polypeptide(L)'
;MIKFGSLIGFGLAVFGILILYDKNYIYTINPIAIIIQIFSVGLMIWSRITFGRRSFHATANATEGKLVTNGPYRWLRHPIYASIIYFSWACLISFPYLWAFIAVFLITGGLFLRMILEEKSLKESYPEYVSYSKRAKRIIPFIF
;
A
#
# COMPACT_ATOMS: atom_id res chain seq x y z
N MET A 1 15.77 -8.85 -12.18
CA MET A 1 15.00 -9.57 -11.13
C MET A 1 14.04 -8.67 -10.34
N ILE A 2 14.50 -7.56 -9.75
CA ILE A 2 13.66 -6.66 -8.91
C ILE A 2 12.41 -6.13 -9.66
N LYS A 3 12.57 -5.63 -10.89
CA LYS A 3 11.47 -5.09 -11.70
C LYS A 3 10.38 -6.15 -12.00
N PHE A 4 10.79 -7.37 -12.33
CA PHE A 4 9.87 -8.47 -12.63
C PHE A 4 9.06 -8.90 -11.41
N GLY A 5 9.70 -9.06 -10.25
CA GLY A 5 8.98 -9.36 -9.00
C GLY A 5 8.00 -8.25 -8.59
N SER A 6 8.36 -6.99 -8.81
CA SER A 6 7.49 -5.84 -8.52
C SER A 6 6.26 -5.82 -9.44
N LEU A 7 6.40 -6.26 -10.70
CA LEU A 7 5.29 -6.41 -11.64
C LEU A 7 4.35 -7.55 -11.24
N ILE A 8 4.89 -8.68 -10.77
CA ILE A 8 4.08 -9.79 -10.22
C ILE A 8 3.27 -9.28 -9.02
N GLY A 9 3.92 -8.61 -8.07
CA GLY A 9 3.22 -8.07 -6.90
C GLY A 9 2.12 -7.06 -7.27
N PHE A 10 2.34 -6.25 -8.31
CA PHE A 10 1.31 -5.36 -8.85
C PHE A 10 0.15 -6.13 -9.46
N GLY A 11 0.44 -7.13 -10.30
CA GLY A 11 -0.58 -7.98 -10.92
C GLY A 11 -1.46 -8.68 -9.89
N LEU A 12 -0.86 -9.23 -8.83
CA LEU A 12 -1.61 -9.84 -7.72
C LEU A 12 -2.53 -8.83 -7.02
N ALA A 13 -2.04 -7.63 -6.74
CA ALA A 13 -2.85 -6.60 -6.10
C ALA A 13 -4.01 -6.11 -6.98
N VAL A 14 -3.75 -5.87 -8.27
CA VAL A 14 -4.79 -5.51 -9.23
C VAL A 14 -5.82 -6.63 -9.36
N PHE A 15 -5.37 -7.88 -9.46
CA PHE A 15 -6.28 -9.03 -9.57
C PHE A 15 -7.17 -9.17 -8.33
N GLY A 16 -6.63 -9.00 -7.13
CA GLY A 16 -7.45 -8.98 -5.91
C GLY A 16 -8.46 -7.82 -5.89
N ILE A 17 -8.09 -6.63 -6.34
CA ILE A 17 -9.03 -5.49 -6.46
C ILE A 17 -10.15 -5.82 -7.46
N LEU A 18 -9.83 -6.43 -8.59
CA LEU A 18 -10.82 -6.85 -9.59
C LEU A 18 -11.80 -7.87 -9.01
N ILE A 19 -11.37 -8.81 -8.16
CA ILE A 19 -12.27 -9.73 -7.47
C ILE A 19 -13.25 -8.98 -6.56
N LEU A 20 -12.76 -8.02 -5.74
CA LEU A 20 -13.64 -7.23 -4.86
C LEU A 20 -14.67 -6.42 -5.66
N TYR A 21 -14.25 -5.87 -6.80
CA TYR A 21 -15.13 -5.13 -7.70
C TYR A 21 -16.17 -6.03 -8.37
N ASP A 22 -15.76 -7.13 -9.00
CA ASP A 22 -16.65 -8.10 -9.67
C ASP A 22 -17.73 -8.64 -8.73
N LYS A 23 -17.34 -8.92 -7.47
CA LYS A 23 -18.26 -9.43 -6.44
C LYS A 23 -19.06 -8.34 -5.73
N ASN A 24 -18.89 -7.07 -6.08
CA ASN A 24 -19.52 -5.92 -5.42
C ASN A 24 -19.23 -5.83 -3.91
N TYR A 25 -18.09 -6.35 -3.45
CA TYR A 25 -17.67 -6.33 -2.04
C TYR A 25 -17.05 -5.00 -1.60
N ILE A 26 -17.06 -3.98 -2.47
CA ILE A 26 -16.53 -2.65 -2.16
C ILE A 26 -17.58 -1.80 -1.45
N TYR A 27 -18.85 -1.89 -1.88
CA TYR A 27 -19.93 -1.06 -1.38
C TYR A 27 -20.58 -1.72 -0.17
N THR A 28 -20.60 -1.02 0.97
CA THR A 28 -21.14 -1.55 2.22
C THR A 28 -22.01 -0.53 2.93
N ILE A 29 -22.99 -1.01 3.69
CA ILE A 29 -23.79 -0.23 4.63
C ILE A 29 -23.26 -0.30 6.06
N ASN A 30 -22.24 -1.15 6.31
CA ASN A 30 -21.67 -1.31 7.64
C ASN A 30 -20.88 -0.05 8.03
N PRO A 31 -21.28 0.67 9.10
CA PRO A 31 -20.68 1.95 9.45
C PRO A 31 -19.20 1.84 9.84
N ILE A 32 -18.79 0.73 10.47
CA ILE A 32 -17.39 0.50 10.85
C ILE A 32 -16.53 0.37 9.60
N ALA A 33 -16.98 -0.43 8.63
CA ALA A 33 -16.27 -0.59 7.36
C ALA A 33 -16.19 0.73 6.59
N ILE A 34 -17.28 1.51 6.55
CA ILE A 34 -17.31 2.84 5.92
C ILE A 34 -16.28 3.78 6.56
N ILE A 35 -16.22 3.86 7.89
CA ILE A 35 -15.26 4.72 8.61
C ILE A 35 -13.82 4.35 8.24
N ILE A 36 -13.48 3.06 8.22
CA ILE A 36 -12.14 2.59 7.86
C ILE A 36 -11.83 2.89 6.38
N GLN A 37 -12.80 2.70 5.48
CA GLN A 37 -12.67 3.04 4.06
C GLN A 37 -12.42 4.55 3.85
N ILE A 38 -13.18 5.41 4.53
CA ILE A 38 -13.00 6.87 4.48
C ILE A 38 -11.61 7.26 4.99
N PHE A 39 -11.19 6.71 6.13
CA PHE A 39 -9.85 6.95 6.66
C PHE A 39 -8.75 6.49 5.68
N SER A 40 -8.95 5.34 5.05
CA SER A 40 -8.03 4.80 4.04
C SER A 40 -7.92 5.71 2.83
N VAL A 41 -9.05 6.23 2.32
CA VAL A 41 -9.08 7.21 1.23
C VAL A 41 -8.39 8.51 1.64
N GLY A 42 -8.62 9.01 2.85
CA GLY A 42 -7.93 10.17 3.39
C GLY A 42 -6.41 9.98 3.46
N LEU A 43 -5.96 8.82 3.96
CA LEU A 43 -4.53 8.45 3.99
C LEU A 43 -3.94 8.37 2.57
N MET A 44 -4.67 7.79 1.62
CA MET A 44 -4.26 7.74 0.21
C MET A 44 -4.06 9.15 -0.35
N ILE A 45 -5.05 10.03 -0.19
CA ILE A 45 -4.99 11.41 -0.68
C ILE A 45 -3.83 12.16 -0.05
N TRP A 46 -3.67 12.09 1.28
CA TRP A 46 -2.57 12.73 1.99
C TRP A 46 -1.20 12.23 1.52
N SER A 47 -1.07 10.92 1.32
CA SER A 47 0.14 10.31 0.81
C SER A 47 0.48 10.80 -0.59
N ARG A 48 -0.52 10.86 -1.49
CA ARG A 48 -0.34 11.30 -2.87
C ARG A 48 -0.01 12.79 -2.96
N ILE A 49 -0.63 13.63 -2.15
CA ILE A 49 -0.31 15.06 -2.07
C ILE A 49 1.13 15.24 -1.56
N THR A 50 1.51 14.52 -0.50
CA THR A 50 2.86 14.63 0.10
C THR A 50 3.95 14.11 -0.83
N PHE A 51 3.71 12.99 -1.51
CA PHE A 51 4.65 12.41 -2.47
C PHE A 51 4.75 13.25 -3.75
N GLY A 52 3.70 13.99 -4.08
CA GLY A 52 3.61 14.88 -5.23
C GLY A 52 3.61 14.12 -6.57
N ARG A 53 3.99 14.82 -7.65
CA ARG A 53 4.11 14.28 -9.02
C ARG A 53 5.32 13.34 -9.23
N ARG A 54 6.05 12.95 -8.16
CA ARG A 54 7.32 12.19 -8.21
C ARG A 54 7.17 10.69 -8.50
N SER A 55 6.36 10.42 -9.52
CA SER A 55 6.25 9.17 -10.27
C SER A 55 5.44 8.04 -9.66
N PHE A 56 4.39 7.71 -10.41
CA PHE A 56 3.66 6.46 -10.37
C PHE A 56 4.47 5.44 -11.18
N HIS A 57 5.37 4.69 -10.56
CA HIS A 57 6.13 3.65 -11.25
C HIS A 57 5.52 2.26 -10.98
N ALA A 58 5.08 1.59 -12.05
CA ALA A 58 4.67 0.19 -11.99
C ALA A 58 5.83 -0.76 -11.59
N THR A 59 7.07 -0.27 -11.61
CA THR A 59 8.26 -0.99 -11.17
C THR A 59 8.97 -0.23 -10.05
N ALA A 60 9.63 -0.96 -9.15
CA ALA A 60 10.47 -0.39 -8.11
C ALA A 60 11.65 0.39 -8.73
N ASN A 61 11.50 1.69 -8.91
CA ASN A 61 12.56 2.62 -9.30
C ASN A 61 12.58 3.77 -8.29
N ALA A 62 13.77 4.14 -7.81
CA ALA A 62 13.94 5.39 -7.10
C ALA A 62 13.60 6.55 -8.04
N THR A 63 12.77 7.49 -7.56
CA THR A 63 12.49 8.71 -8.31
C THR A 63 13.62 9.70 -8.08
N GLU A 64 14.07 10.40 -9.12
CA GLU A 64 15.06 11.48 -8.98
C GLU A 64 14.64 12.50 -7.90
N GLY A 65 15.58 12.88 -7.03
CA GLY A 65 15.37 13.86 -5.96
C GLY A 65 15.70 13.32 -4.57
N LYS A 66 15.27 14.04 -3.52
CA LYS A 66 15.46 13.66 -2.11
C LYS A 66 14.40 12.68 -1.63
N LEU A 67 14.76 11.82 -0.68
CA LEU A 67 13.84 10.90 -0.02
C LEU A 67 12.69 11.66 0.67
N VAL A 68 11.44 11.29 0.38
CA VAL A 68 10.24 11.87 1.00
C VAL A 68 10.05 11.26 2.38
N THR A 69 10.08 12.09 3.42
CA THR A 69 10.01 11.65 4.83
C THR A 69 9.03 12.48 5.69
N ASN A 70 8.28 13.41 5.07
CA ASN A 70 7.29 14.27 5.70
C ASN A 70 5.85 13.76 5.49
N GLY A 71 4.85 14.47 6.04
CA GLY A 71 3.44 14.05 5.95
C GLY A 71 3.21 12.66 6.54
N PRO A 72 2.44 11.75 5.91
CA PRO A 72 2.24 10.40 6.44
C PRO A 72 3.54 9.57 6.41
N TYR A 73 4.51 9.97 5.57
CA TYR A 73 5.79 9.28 5.45
C TYR A 73 6.65 9.36 6.71
N ARG A 74 6.36 10.29 7.64
CA ARG A 74 7.08 10.35 8.91
C ARG A 74 6.82 9.14 9.82
N TRP A 75 5.67 8.47 9.65
CA TRP A 75 5.29 7.29 10.45
C TRP A 75 5.32 6.01 9.62
N LEU A 76 4.94 6.09 8.34
CA LEU A 76 4.80 4.95 7.44
C LEU A 76 5.73 5.09 6.23
N ARG A 77 6.49 4.05 5.88
CA ARG A 77 7.32 4.03 4.67
C ARG A 77 6.48 3.85 3.41
N HIS A 78 5.34 3.18 3.54
CA HIS A 78 4.47 2.82 2.42
C HIS A 78 3.00 3.20 2.68
N PRO A 79 2.68 4.47 2.97
CA PRO A 79 1.32 4.86 3.38
C PRO A 79 0.29 4.71 2.24
N ILE A 80 0.72 4.77 0.97
CA ILE A 80 -0.11 4.43 -0.19
C ILE A 80 -0.51 2.95 -0.13
N TYR A 81 0.43 2.04 0.11
CA TYR A 81 0.13 0.61 0.20
C TYR A 81 -0.68 0.29 1.46
N ALA A 82 -0.37 0.94 2.58
CA ALA A 82 -1.16 0.83 3.81
C ALA A 82 -2.64 1.20 3.53
N SER A 83 -2.90 2.31 2.83
CA SER A 83 -4.27 2.71 2.50
C SER A 83 -5.04 1.68 1.67
N ILE A 84 -4.40 1.03 0.69
CA ILE A 84 -5.04 -0.01 -0.12
C ILE A 84 -5.34 -1.25 0.72
N ILE A 85 -4.39 -1.66 1.58
CA ILE A 85 -4.56 -2.80 2.49
C ILE A 85 -5.69 -2.52 3.48
N TYR A 86 -5.69 -1.35 4.13
CA TYR A 86 -6.74 -1.01 5.11
C TYR A 86 -8.13 -0.98 4.46
N PHE A 87 -8.22 -0.41 3.27
CA PHE A 87 -9.46 -0.38 2.51
C PHE A 87 -9.96 -1.79 2.18
N SER A 88 -9.07 -2.66 1.68
CA SER A 88 -9.46 -4.02 1.30
C SER A 88 -9.84 -4.88 2.51
N TRP A 89 -9.13 -4.76 3.63
CA TRP A 89 -9.48 -5.43 4.87
C TRP A 89 -10.81 -4.94 5.46
N ALA A 90 -11.17 -3.67 5.26
CA ALA A 90 -12.49 -3.15 5.66
C ALA A 90 -13.64 -3.82 4.88
N CYS A 91 -13.43 -4.16 3.60
CA CYS A 91 -14.42 -4.93 2.83
C CYS A 91 -14.74 -6.26 3.49
N LEU A 92 -13.76 -6.93 4.09
CA LEU A 92 -13.91 -8.23 4.73
C LEU A 92 -14.82 -8.20 5.97
N ILE A 93 -14.88 -7.06 6.67
CA ILE A 93 -15.78 -6.84 7.81
C ILE A 93 -17.25 -6.95 7.36
N SER A 94 -17.54 -6.49 6.14
CA SER A 94 -18.89 -6.49 5.57
C SER A 94 -19.21 -7.77 4.81
N PHE A 95 -18.18 -8.36 4.20
CA PHE A 95 -18.30 -9.51 3.31
C PHE A 95 -17.30 -10.60 3.73
N PRO A 96 -17.55 -11.33 4.83
CA PRO A 96 -16.65 -12.40 5.30
C PRO A 96 -16.78 -13.68 4.45
N TYR A 97 -16.71 -13.52 3.13
CA TYR A 97 -16.86 -14.59 2.14
C TYR A 97 -15.51 -15.03 1.60
N LEU A 98 -15.42 -16.28 1.15
CA LEU A 98 -14.18 -16.89 0.63
C LEU A 98 -13.49 -16.01 -0.43
N TRP A 99 -14.24 -15.46 -1.39
CA TRP A 99 -13.70 -14.61 -2.44
C TRP A 99 -13.15 -13.27 -1.91
N ALA A 100 -13.74 -12.71 -0.86
CA ALA A 100 -13.21 -11.50 -0.22
C ALA A 100 -11.88 -11.80 0.50
N PHE A 101 -11.80 -12.95 1.21
CA PHE A 101 -10.55 -13.41 1.80
C PHE A 101 -9.45 -13.57 0.75
N ILE A 102 -9.72 -14.34 -0.33
CA ILE A 102 -8.76 -14.55 -1.42
C ILE A 102 -8.26 -13.20 -1.97
N ALA A 103 -9.18 -12.27 -2.25
CA ALA A 103 -8.83 -10.95 -2.76
C ALA A 103 -7.92 -10.15 -1.81
N VAL A 104 -8.27 -10.09 -0.51
CA VAL A 104 -7.51 -9.35 0.49
C VAL A 104 -6.11 -9.92 0.70
N PHE A 105 -5.96 -11.24 0.67
CA PHE A 105 -4.65 -11.89 0.77
C PHE A 105 -3.79 -11.66 -0.49
N LEU A 106 -4.38 -11.69 -1.68
CA LEU A 106 -3.68 -11.34 -2.94
C LEU A 106 -3.18 -9.90 -2.92
N ILE A 107 -4.02 -8.95 -2.50
CA ILE A 107 -3.67 -7.54 -2.34
C ILE A 107 -2.53 -7.38 -1.33
N THR A 108 -2.69 -7.95 -0.14
CA THR A 108 -1.73 -7.81 0.95
C THR A 108 -0.38 -8.43 0.56
N GLY A 109 -0.38 -9.65 0.03
CA GLY A 109 0.83 -10.35 -0.41
C GLY A 109 1.53 -9.66 -1.58
N GLY A 110 0.76 -9.22 -2.58
CA GLY A 110 1.29 -8.50 -3.75
C GLY A 110 1.95 -7.18 -3.37
N LEU A 111 1.28 -6.37 -2.53
CA LEU A 111 1.85 -5.12 -2.02
C LEU A 111 3.02 -5.37 -1.07
N PHE A 112 3.01 -6.42 -0.27
CA PHE A 112 4.14 -6.78 0.59
C PHE A 112 5.40 -7.15 -0.21
N LEU A 113 5.25 -7.94 -1.28
CA LEU A 113 6.33 -8.23 -2.20
C LEU A 113 6.90 -6.93 -2.80
N ARG A 114 6.01 -6.03 -3.26
CA ARG A 114 6.43 -4.72 -3.80
C ARG A 114 7.19 -3.91 -2.77
N MET A 115 6.71 -3.83 -1.53
CA MET A 115 7.40 -3.15 -0.44
C MET A 115 8.83 -3.64 -0.31
N ILE A 116 9.05 -4.95 -0.13
CA ILE A 116 10.40 -5.51 0.05
C ILE A 116 11.34 -5.13 -1.11
N LEU A 117 10.84 -5.24 -2.34
CA LEU A 117 11.62 -4.94 -3.55
C LEU A 117 11.94 -3.45 -3.68
N GLU A 118 10.98 -2.59 -3.34
CA GLU A 118 11.18 -1.14 -3.29
C GLU A 118 12.18 -0.75 -2.20
N GLU A 119 12.07 -1.30 -1.00
CA GLU A 119 13.01 -1.01 0.09
C GLU A 119 14.45 -1.42 -0.27
N LYS A 120 14.63 -2.47 -1.07
CA LYS A 120 15.95 -2.85 -1.58
C LYS A 120 16.53 -1.78 -2.50
N SER A 121 15.74 -1.32 -3.47
CA SER A 121 16.15 -0.24 -4.39
C SER A 121 16.37 1.09 -3.65
N LEU A 122 15.53 1.41 -2.65
CA LEU A 122 15.65 2.63 -1.85
C LEU A 122 16.93 2.65 -1.01
N LYS A 123 17.34 1.51 -0.43
CA LYS A 123 18.62 1.40 0.30
C LYS A 123 19.83 1.65 -0.60
N GLU A 124 19.76 1.23 -1.85
CA GLU A 124 20.83 1.42 -2.83
C GLU A 124 20.87 2.87 -3.34
N SER A 125 19.72 3.54 -3.39
CA SER A 125 19.59 4.88 -4.01
C SER A 125 19.69 6.04 -3.02
N TYR A 126 19.34 5.83 -1.76
CA TYR A 126 19.27 6.88 -0.73
C TYR A 126 20.08 6.48 0.52
N PRO A 127 21.25 7.10 0.75
CA PRO A 127 22.06 6.85 1.94
C PRO A 127 21.30 7.06 3.26
N GLU A 128 20.39 8.04 3.30
CA GLU A 128 19.57 8.38 4.47
C GLU A 128 18.45 7.36 4.77
N TYR A 129 18.15 6.45 3.83
CA TYR A 129 17.00 5.55 3.95
C TYR A 129 17.13 4.59 5.13
N VAL A 130 18.33 4.10 5.42
CA VAL A 130 18.55 3.19 6.56
C VAL A 130 18.17 3.89 7.87
N SER A 131 18.61 5.13 8.07
CA SER A 131 18.28 5.93 9.25
C SER A 131 16.78 6.26 9.32
N TYR A 132 16.18 6.58 8.18
CA TYR A 132 14.73 6.80 8.07
C TYR A 132 13.92 5.55 8.46
N SER A 133 14.32 4.38 7.95
CA SER A 133 13.61 3.10 8.17
C SER A 133 13.60 2.61 9.61
N LYS A 134 14.51 3.12 10.46
CA LYS A 134 14.50 2.86 11.91
C LYS A 134 13.35 3.57 12.62
N ARG A 135 12.91 4.72 12.09
CA ARG A 135 11.87 5.57 12.70
C ARG A 135 10.49 5.30 12.11
N ALA A 136 10.40 5.13 10.79
CA ALA A 136 9.14 4.86 10.09
C ALA A 136 8.89 3.37 9.91
N LYS A 137 7.68 2.91 10.24
CA LYS A 137 7.21 1.54 10.06
C LYS A 137 6.69 1.34 8.63
N ARG A 138 6.53 0.13 8.12
CA ARG A 138 6.09 -0.13 6.73
C ARG A 138 4.66 0.35 6.53
N ILE A 139 3.75 -0.23 7.29
CA ILE A 139 2.31 -0.07 7.10
C ILE A 139 1.54 0.05 8.41
N ILE A 140 1.97 -0.47 9.56
CA ILE A 140 1.25 -0.30 10.83
C ILE A 140 2.12 0.57 11.74
N PRO A 141 1.66 1.77 12.12
CA PRO A 141 2.42 2.65 13.00
C PRO A 141 2.87 1.90 14.26
N PHE A 142 4.11 2.10 14.67
CA PHE A 142 4.75 1.50 15.85
C PHE A 142 4.95 -0.02 15.85
N ILE A 143 4.26 -0.78 15.00
CA ILE A 143 4.35 -2.25 14.94
C ILE A 143 5.21 -2.69 13.76
N PHE A 144 4.79 -2.38 12.53
CA PHE A 144 5.35 -3.02 11.33
C PHE A 144 5.58 -2.07 10.18
#